data_AF-A0A948BQ86-F1
#
_entry.id   AF-A0A948BQ86-F1
#
_cell.length_a   1.000
_cell.length_b   1.000
_cell.length_c   1.000
_cell.angle_alpha   90.00
_cell.angle_beta   90.00
_cell.angle_gamma   90.00
#
_symmetry.space_group_name_H-M   'P 1'
#
loop_
_entity.id
_entity.type
_entity.pdbx_description
1 polymer ?
#
loop_
_entity_poly.entity_id
_entity_poly.type
_entity_poly.pdbx_seq_one_letter_code
_entity_poly.pdbx_strand_id
1 'polypeptide(L)'
;PVTVTSSGSDVDELVSSFELLVNGETVGSTVDPVDGTADDYDSSVTETAACAGTSCTIVFDDLDLDIDEGSTVTFEVRTTINEIDGVTLTNGDSLLAKVTSTGAEAVDGTADGDDLTATELSGSAVGEAQHFFEVYADVHLTSKSNVAVIDNADVSTITYVLTIKAVGGDIYVNGDNETTAADEGFILSTLGGDGNSTLAAVTHLTSGTYTITNTGADNEYYTIYEGDTMTVTLSSTITQVTTTANVGAEIDNIQFGIVATDQTTRSALDLNWADFTDQFDTALITLVP
;
A
#
# COMPACT_ATOMS: atom_id res chain seq x y z
N PRO A 1 -22.72 -0.94 1.60
CA PRO A 1 -22.04 -0.45 0.40
C PRO A 1 -20.51 -0.39 0.53
N VAL A 2 -19.81 -0.99 -0.43
CA VAL A 2 -18.35 -0.88 -0.59
C VAL A 2 -18.10 0.13 -1.71
N THR A 3 -17.25 1.12 -1.44
CA THR A 3 -16.76 2.03 -2.48
C THR A 3 -15.40 1.54 -2.96
N VAL A 4 -15.29 1.29 -4.26
CA VAL A 4 -14.00 1.04 -4.92
C VAL A 4 -13.62 2.29 -5.69
N THR A 5 -12.39 2.75 -5.52
CA THR A 5 -11.83 3.87 -6.25
C THR A 5 -10.56 3.46 -6.94
N SER A 6 -10.33 3.98 -8.14
CA SER A 6 -9.06 3.84 -8.85
C SER A 6 -8.30 5.15 -8.93
N SER A 7 -7.00 5.05 -9.22
CA SER A 7 -6.21 6.14 -9.76
C SER A 7 -5.75 5.78 -11.18
N GLY A 8 -5.70 6.77 -12.06
CA GLY A 8 -5.37 6.56 -13.48
C GLY A 8 -6.59 6.20 -14.33
N SER A 9 -6.87 4.91 -14.47
CA SER A 9 -7.95 4.36 -15.31
C SER A 9 -9.29 4.25 -14.59
N ASP A 10 -10.40 4.15 -15.33
CA ASP A 10 -11.74 4.01 -14.76
C ASP A 10 -11.93 2.61 -14.15
N VAL A 11 -12.72 2.48 -13.06
CA VAL A 11 -12.82 1.20 -12.33
C VAL A 11 -13.48 0.11 -13.17
N ASP A 12 -14.42 0.46 -14.06
CA ASP A 12 -15.07 -0.47 -14.99
C ASP A 12 -14.16 -0.91 -16.15
N GLU A 13 -13.06 -0.20 -16.39
CA GLU A 13 -11.98 -0.67 -17.26
C GLU A 13 -11.08 -1.67 -16.54
N LEU A 14 -10.87 -1.51 -15.23
CA LEU A 14 -9.98 -2.35 -14.43
C LEU A 14 -10.61 -3.66 -13.96
N VAL A 15 -11.90 -3.66 -13.61
CA VAL A 15 -12.57 -4.78 -12.93
C VAL A 15 -13.71 -5.35 -13.77
N SER A 16 -13.77 -6.69 -13.86
CA SER A 16 -14.84 -7.45 -14.55
C SER A 16 -15.97 -7.90 -13.63
N SER A 17 -15.68 -8.15 -12.35
CA SER A 17 -16.66 -8.65 -11.37
C SER A 17 -16.21 -8.35 -9.94
N PHE A 18 -17.17 -8.29 -9.03
CA PHE A 18 -16.94 -8.28 -7.59
C PHE A 18 -17.47 -9.58 -6.98
N GLU A 19 -16.96 -9.94 -5.80
CA GLU A 19 -17.43 -11.08 -5.01
C GLU A 19 -17.28 -10.70 -3.53
N LEU A 20 -18.29 -11.01 -2.72
CA LEU A 20 -18.23 -10.82 -1.26
C LEU A 20 -17.97 -12.16 -0.58
N LEU A 21 -17.01 -12.16 0.33
CA LEU A 21 -16.78 -13.23 1.27
C LEU A 21 -17.06 -12.75 2.68
N VAL A 22 -17.71 -13.61 3.47
CA VAL A 22 -17.96 -13.40 4.89
C VAL A 22 -17.31 -14.54 5.65
N ASN A 23 -16.39 -14.20 6.56
CA ASN A 23 -15.56 -15.16 7.30
C ASN A 23 -14.83 -16.19 6.39
N GLY A 24 -14.49 -15.78 5.17
CA GLY A 24 -13.80 -16.61 4.18
C GLY A 24 -14.70 -17.48 3.29
N GLU A 25 -16.02 -17.43 3.50
CA GLU A 25 -17.02 -18.13 2.68
C GLU A 25 -17.62 -17.18 1.64
N THR A 26 -17.70 -17.60 0.38
CA THR A 26 -18.37 -16.81 -0.68
C THR A 26 -19.87 -16.72 -0.40
N VAL A 27 -20.37 -15.48 -0.32
CA VAL A 27 -21.81 -15.19 -0.20
C VAL A 27 -22.53 -15.64 -1.46
N GLY A 28 -23.62 -16.40 -1.28
CA GLY A 28 -24.41 -16.96 -2.40
C GLY A 28 -23.84 -18.26 -3.00
N SER A 29 -22.78 -18.84 -2.43
CA SER A 29 -22.35 -20.20 -2.79
C SER A 29 -23.17 -21.24 -2.01
N THR A 30 -23.79 -22.19 -2.71
CA THR A 30 -24.49 -23.31 -2.05
C THR A 30 -23.47 -24.30 -1.51
N VAL A 31 -22.89 -24.05 -0.35
CA VAL A 31 -22.03 -25.03 0.34
C VAL A 31 -22.88 -25.84 1.31
N ASP A 32 -23.00 -27.13 1.01
CA ASP A 32 -23.73 -28.13 1.78
C ASP A 32 -23.13 -28.28 3.19
N PRO A 33 -23.89 -28.03 4.29
CA PRO A 33 -23.35 -28.03 5.63
C PRO A 33 -23.11 -29.47 6.12
N VAL A 34 -21.88 -29.95 5.99
CA VAL A 34 -21.44 -31.24 6.56
C VAL A 34 -21.24 -31.17 8.09
N ASP A 35 -21.31 -29.99 8.72
CA ASP A 35 -21.08 -29.86 10.17
C ASP A 35 -22.08 -28.97 10.93
N GLY A 36 -23.36 -29.01 10.55
CA GLY A 36 -24.49 -28.62 11.42
C GLY A 36 -24.51 -27.19 11.99
N THR A 37 -23.59 -26.33 11.57
CA THR A 37 -23.48 -24.90 11.85
C THR A 37 -23.54 -24.20 10.49
N ALA A 38 -24.73 -24.25 9.90
CA ALA A 38 -24.98 -23.57 8.64
C ALA A 38 -25.25 -22.09 8.96
N ASP A 39 -24.21 -21.26 8.91
CA ASP A 39 -24.39 -19.85 8.56
C ASP A 39 -24.64 -19.83 7.05
N ASP A 40 -25.87 -20.16 6.66
CA ASP A 40 -26.31 -20.21 5.25
C ASP A 40 -26.45 -18.76 4.78
N TYR A 41 -25.36 -18.16 4.27
CA TYR A 41 -25.41 -16.82 3.68
C TYR A 41 -26.33 -16.86 2.47
N ASP A 42 -27.45 -16.14 2.56
CA ASP A 42 -28.60 -16.29 1.67
C ASP A 42 -28.22 -16.25 0.18
N SER A 43 -28.63 -17.28 -0.56
CA SER A 43 -28.57 -17.34 -2.03
C SER A 43 -29.36 -16.23 -2.75
N SER A 44 -30.16 -15.45 -2.01
CA SER A 44 -30.91 -14.31 -2.53
C SER A 44 -30.10 -13.01 -2.58
N VAL A 45 -28.89 -12.97 -2.01
CA VAL A 45 -28.03 -11.78 -2.05
C VAL A 45 -27.82 -11.32 -3.48
N THR A 46 -28.10 -10.04 -3.73
CA THR A 46 -27.88 -9.43 -5.05
C THR A 46 -26.72 -8.47 -5.02
N GLU A 47 -25.86 -8.54 -6.04
CA GLU A 47 -24.79 -7.57 -6.25
C GLU A 47 -25.25 -6.52 -7.26
N THR A 48 -25.15 -5.25 -6.87
CA THR A 48 -25.29 -4.13 -7.80
C THR A 48 -24.04 -3.26 -7.75
N ALA A 49 -23.32 -3.19 -8.88
CA ALA A 49 -22.22 -2.26 -9.08
C ALA A 49 -22.68 -1.04 -9.89
N ALA A 50 -22.50 0.15 -9.33
CA ALA A 50 -22.74 1.43 -10.01
C ALA A 50 -21.41 2.16 -10.18
N CYS A 51 -20.87 2.10 -11.40
CA CYS A 51 -19.58 2.68 -11.76
C CYS A 51 -19.74 4.01 -12.49
N ALA A 52 -18.91 4.98 -12.12
CA ALA A 52 -18.81 6.28 -12.75
C ALA A 52 -17.36 6.75 -12.72
N GLY A 53 -16.65 6.52 -13.81
CA GLY A 53 -15.24 6.88 -13.94
C GLY A 53 -14.36 6.12 -12.95
N THR A 54 -13.53 6.85 -12.21
CA THR A 54 -12.59 6.30 -11.20
C THR A 54 -13.24 5.88 -9.88
N SER A 55 -14.58 5.69 -9.84
CA SER A 55 -15.28 5.23 -8.64
C SER A 55 -16.45 4.31 -8.99
N CYS A 56 -16.54 3.19 -8.27
CA CYS A 56 -17.72 2.32 -8.23
C CYS A 56 -18.27 2.22 -6.82
N THR A 57 -19.60 2.24 -6.70
CA THR A 57 -20.30 1.84 -5.48
C THR A 57 -20.87 0.46 -5.69
N ILE A 58 -20.49 -0.49 -4.84
CA ILE A 58 -20.96 -1.87 -4.86
C ILE A 58 -21.89 -2.04 -3.67
N VAL A 59 -23.09 -2.54 -3.94
CA VAL A 59 -24.08 -2.89 -2.92
C VAL A 59 -24.30 -4.38 -3.02
N PHE A 60 -24.03 -5.07 -1.91
CA PHE A 60 -24.48 -6.43 -1.67
C PHE A 60 -25.76 -6.30 -0.86
N ASP A 61 -26.90 -6.51 -1.50
CA ASP A 61 -28.23 -6.35 -0.92
C ASP A 61 -28.79 -7.70 -0.47
N ASP A 62 -29.76 -7.68 0.45
CA ASP A 62 -30.36 -8.87 1.08
C ASP A 62 -29.34 -9.78 1.81
N LEU A 63 -28.25 -9.20 2.33
CA LEU A 63 -27.32 -9.93 3.21
C LEU A 63 -27.93 -10.06 4.60
N ASP A 64 -28.55 -11.21 4.88
CA ASP A 64 -29.08 -11.56 6.20
C ASP A 64 -27.96 -12.04 7.12
N LEU A 65 -27.34 -11.11 7.86
CA LEU A 65 -26.22 -11.38 8.77
C LEU A 65 -26.53 -10.86 10.17
N ASP A 66 -26.66 -11.79 11.11
CA ASP A 66 -26.72 -11.48 12.54
C ASP A 66 -25.30 -11.37 13.13
N ILE A 67 -24.97 -10.21 13.71
CA ILE A 67 -23.71 -9.99 14.43
C ILE A 67 -24.02 -9.79 15.91
N ASP A 68 -23.75 -10.81 16.71
CA ASP A 68 -23.93 -10.76 18.16
C ASP A 68 -23.08 -9.66 18.83
N GLU A 69 -23.58 -9.13 19.95
CA GLU A 69 -22.82 -8.16 20.76
C GLU A 69 -21.46 -8.73 21.18
N GLY A 70 -20.39 -7.99 20.84
CA GLY A 70 -19.01 -8.39 21.14
C GLY A 70 -18.41 -9.40 20.17
N SER A 71 -19.16 -9.85 19.16
CA SER A 71 -18.64 -10.66 18.05
C SER A 71 -17.99 -9.79 16.99
N THR A 72 -17.20 -10.41 16.12
CA THR A 72 -16.57 -9.76 14.97
C THR A 72 -16.77 -10.63 13.75
N VAL A 73 -17.13 -10.01 12.63
CA VAL A 73 -17.27 -10.66 11.33
C VAL A 73 -16.25 -10.05 10.37
N THR A 74 -15.57 -10.89 9.59
CA THR A 74 -14.63 -10.44 8.56
C THR A 74 -15.31 -10.40 7.22
N PHE A 75 -15.24 -9.26 6.54
CA PHE A 75 -15.69 -9.10 5.16
C PHE A 75 -14.49 -8.96 4.24
N GLU A 76 -14.50 -9.69 3.14
CA GLU A 76 -13.48 -9.58 2.09
C GLU A 76 -14.20 -9.36 0.75
N VAL A 77 -13.79 -8.33 0.01
CA VAL A 77 -14.29 -8.07 -1.34
C VAL A 77 -13.22 -8.46 -2.32
N ARG A 78 -13.50 -9.48 -3.13
CA ARG A 78 -12.62 -9.91 -4.21
C ARG A 78 -13.07 -9.27 -5.51
N THR A 79 -12.11 -8.95 -6.36
CA THR A 79 -12.36 -8.36 -7.66
C THR A 79 -11.62 -9.15 -8.72
N THR A 80 -12.27 -9.47 -9.83
CA THR A 80 -11.58 -10.06 -10.98
C THR A 80 -11.09 -8.93 -11.87
N ILE A 81 -9.78 -8.76 -11.99
CA ILE A 81 -9.19 -7.76 -12.88
C ILE A 81 -9.43 -8.18 -14.34
N ASN A 82 -9.88 -7.24 -15.16
CA ASN A 82 -10.04 -7.47 -16.60
C ASN A 82 -8.71 -7.94 -17.21
N GLU A 83 -8.78 -8.75 -18.27
CA GLU A 83 -7.58 -9.23 -18.96
C GLU A 83 -6.68 -8.06 -19.37
N ILE A 84 -5.44 -8.09 -18.89
CA ILE A 84 -4.41 -7.03 -19.07
C ILE A 84 -4.07 -6.81 -20.55
N ASP A 85 -4.32 -7.82 -21.39
CA ASP A 85 -4.02 -7.81 -22.81
C ASP A 85 -5.14 -7.08 -23.58
N GLY A 86 -4.99 -5.76 -23.71
CA GLY A 86 -5.90 -4.90 -24.48
C GLY A 86 -6.72 -3.90 -23.67
N VAL A 87 -6.57 -3.89 -22.35
CA VAL A 87 -7.03 -2.81 -21.47
C VAL A 87 -5.89 -1.82 -21.26
N THR A 88 -6.20 -0.53 -21.18
CA THR A 88 -5.20 0.53 -20.97
C THR A 88 -4.77 0.64 -19.50
N LEU A 89 -4.37 -0.46 -18.87
CA LEU A 89 -3.73 -0.39 -17.56
C LEU A 89 -2.42 0.39 -17.72
N THR A 90 -2.31 1.53 -17.03
CA THR A 90 -1.08 2.30 -17.01
C THR A 90 -0.25 1.98 -15.77
N ASN A 91 1.07 1.99 -15.91
CA ASN A 91 1.96 1.73 -14.76
C ASN A 91 1.68 2.74 -13.65
N GLY A 92 1.34 2.24 -12.47
CA GLY A 92 0.98 3.06 -11.31
C GLY A 92 -0.52 3.22 -11.09
N ASP A 93 -1.38 2.71 -11.99
CA ASP A 93 -2.80 2.58 -11.73
C ASP A 93 -3.02 1.81 -10.42
N SER A 94 -4.06 2.17 -9.68
CA SER A 94 -4.36 1.50 -8.41
C SER A 94 -5.84 1.26 -8.20
N LEU A 95 -6.16 0.32 -7.31
CA LEU A 95 -7.51 0.06 -6.81
C LEU A 95 -7.52 0.08 -5.28
N LEU A 96 -8.47 0.80 -4.71
CA LEU A 96 -8.67 0.91 -3.27
C LEU A 96 -10.14 0.64 -2.94
N ALA A 97 -10.39 -0.28 -2.02
CA ALA A 97 -11.72 -0.56 -1.48
C ALA A 97 -11.89 0.07 -0.09
N LYS A 98 -13.07 0.65 0.16
CA LYS A 98 -13.44 1.22 1.47
C LYS A 98 -14.92 1.02 1.78
N VAL A 99 -15.21 0.82 3.06
CA VAL A 99 -16.54 0.85 3.65
C VAL A 99 -16.60 2.04 4.61
N THR A 100 -17.70 2.80 4.53
CA THR A 100 -17.96 3.93 5.42
C THR A 100 -19.27 3.68 6.17
N SER A 101 -19.49 4.40 7.27
CA SER A 101 -20.67 4.20 8.13
C SER A 101 -22.00 4.46 7.43
N THR A 102 -22.02 5.25 6.35
CA THR A 102 -23.18 5.43 5.47
C THR A 102 -23.49 4.21 4.61
N GLY A 103 -22.64 3.19 4.64
CA GLY A 103 -22.77 1.95 3.89
C GLY A 103 -23.22 0.75 4.72
N ALA A 104 -23.66 0.94 5.96
CA ALA A 104 -24.26 -0.13 6.75
C ALA A 104 -25.75 0.18 6.94
N GLU A 105 -26.61 -0.76 6.57
CA GLU A 105 -28.00 -0.78 7.03
C GLU A 105 -28.10 -1.88 8.09
N ALA A 106 -28.78 -1.60 9.19
CA ALA A 106 -29.04 -2.56 10.25
C ALA A 106 -30.50 -2.47 10.64
N VAL A 107 -31.15 -3.62 10.73
CA VAL A 107 -32.52 -3.77 11.22
C VAL A 107 -32.44 -4.46 12.58
N ASP A 108 -33.22 -4.00 13.56
CA ASP A 108 -33.34 -4.62 14.91
C ASP A 108 -32.03 -4.75 15.73
N GLY A 109 -31.05 -3.85 15.54
CA GLY A 109 -29.72 -3.97 16.15
C GLY A 109 -29.57 -3.54 17.63
N THR A 110 -30.66 -3.18 18.33
CA THR A 110 -30.62 -2.88 19.77
C THR A 110 -31.16 -4.02 20.63
N ALA A 111 -30.77 -4.06 21.92
CA ALA A 111 -31.28 -5.06 22.87
C ALA A 111 -32.81 -5.05 23.06
N ASP A 112 -33.47 -3.94 22.68
CA ASP A 112 -34.92 -3.77 22.75
C ASP A 112 -35.62 -4.10 21.42
N GLY A 113 -34.87 -4.48 20.37
CA GLY A 113 -35.40 -4.80 19.04
C GLY A 113 -35.80 -3.57 18.22
N ASP A 114 -35.26 -2.39 18.55
CA ASP A 114 -35.36 -1.19 17.73
C ASP A 114 -34.18 -1.14 16.73
N ASP A 115 -34.41 -0.52 15.55
CA ASP A 115 -33.39 -0.22 14.55
C ASP A 115 -32.28 0.69 15.10
N LEU A 116 -31.06 0.47 14.64
CA LEU A 116 -29.94 1.36 14.95
C LEU A 116 -30.12 2.72 14.27
N THR A 117 -29.91 3.79 15.03
CA THR A 117 -29.86 5.14 14.47
C THR A 117 -28.54 5.38 13.74
N ALA A 118 -28.50 6.37 12.84
CA ALA A 118 -27.29 6.75 12.10
C ALA A 118 -26.11 7.16 13.02
N THR A 119 -26.36 7.52 14.28
CA THR A 119 -25.31 7.81 15.27
C THR A 119 -24.78 6.57 15.98
N GLU A 120 -25.53 5.47 15.95
CA GLU A 120 -25.15 4.17 16.51
C GLU A 120 -24.43 3.31 15.47
N LEU A 121 -24.77 3.48 14.18
CA LEU A 121 -24.00 2.98 13.06
C LEU A 121 -22.67 3.72 12.94
N SER A 122 -21.64 3.18 13.58
CA SER A 122 -20.28 3.68 13.51
C SER A 122 -19.36 2.58 13.02
N GLY A 123 -18.46 2.92 12.09
CA GLY A 123 -17.58 1.95 11.48
C GLY A 123 -17.11 2.43 10.13
N SER A 124 -15.81 2.39 9.92
CA SER A 124 -15.19 2.59 8.62
C SER A 124 -14.04 1.60 8.50
N ALA A 125 -13.94 0.95 7.34
CA ALA A 125 -12.82 0.12 6.99
C ALA A 125 -12.25 0.66 5.67
N VAL A 126 -10.97 0.97 5.64
CA VAL A 126 -10.26 1.36 4.43
C VAL A 126 -9.21 0.29 4.20
N GLY A 127 -9.26 -0.37 3.05
CA GLY A 127 -8.25 -1.35 2.67
C GLY A 127 -6.94 -0.66 2.27
N GLU A 128 -5.97 -1.46 1.87
CA GLU A 128 -4.74 -0.97 1.23
C GLU A 128 -4.98 -0.80 -0.28
N ALA A 129 -4.29 0.17 -0.88
CA ALA A 129 -4.35 0.35 -2.33
C ALA A 129 -3.52 -0.75 -3.01
N GLN A 130 -4.11 -1.41 -4.00
CA GLN A 130 -3.39 -2.37 -4.85
C GLN A 130 -2.92 -1.64 -6.10
N HIS A 131 -1.61 -1.66 -6.35
CA HIS A 131 -1.01 -1.01 -7.51
C HIS A 131 -0.72 -2.01 -8.63
N PHE A 132 -0.91 -1.57 -9.87
CA PHE A 132 -0.67 -2.38 -11.07
C PHE A 132 0.51 -1.84 -11.85
N PHE A 133 1.43 -2.75 -12.16
CA PHE A 133 2.64 -2.44 -12.91
C PHE A 133 2.97 -3.59 -13.85
N GLU A 134 3.33 -3.26 -15.09
CA GLU A 134 3.99 -4.15 -16.03
C GLU A 134 5.45 -4.35 -15.64
N VAL A 135 6.11 -3.27 -15.22
CA VAL A 135 7.50 -3.26 -14.72
C VAL A 135 7.52 -2.62 -13.34
N TYR A 136 8.05 -3.33 -12.35
CA TYR A 136 8.12 -2.83 -10.98
C TYR A 136 9.43 -3.18 -10.26
N ALA A 137 9.70 -2.42 -9.21
CA ALA A 137 10.76 -2.68 -8.25
C ALA A 137 10.23 -3.55 -7.10
N ASP A 138 10.69 -4.79 -7.02
CA ASP A 138 10.45 -5.68 -5.88
C ASP A 138 11.45 -5.35 -4.76
N VAL A 139 10.98 -4.67 -3.72
CA VAL A 139 11.81 -4.13 -2.65
C VAL A 139 11.57 -4.87 -1.34
N HIS A 140 12.65 -5.33 -0.71
CA HIS A 140 12.60 -5.96 0.61
C HIS A 140 13.51 -5.21 1.60
N LEU A 141 12.94 -4.81 2.74
CA LEU A 141 13.72 -4.31 3.87
C LEU A 141 14.44 -5.48 4.56
N THR A 142 15.75 -5.56 4.33
CA THR A 142 16.60 -6.62 4.88
C THR A 142 16.99 -6.34 6.32
N SER A 143 17.25 -5.07 6.67
CA SER A 143 17.52 -4.68 8.05
C SER A 143 17.35 -3.19 8.28
N LYS A 144 17.08 -2.82 9.54
CA LYS A 144 17.10 -1.43 10.02
C LYS A 144 17.94 -1.33 11.28
N SER A 145 18.66 -0.22 11.44
CA SER A 145 19.38 0.07 12.68
C SER A 145 18.38 0.29 13.82
N ASN A 146 18.67 -0.28 14.99
CA ASN A 146 17.98 0.11 16.21
C ASN A 146 18.52 1.48 16.63
N VAL A 147 17.73 2.53 16.41
CA VAL A 147 18.05 3.85 16.94
C VAL A 147 17.75 3.79 18.44
N ALA A 148 18.78 3.96 19.28
CA ALA A 148 18.55 4.14 20.70
C ALA A 148 17.67 5.38 20.90
N VAL A 149 16.84 5.41 21.95
CA VAL A 149 16.13 6.63 22.34
C VAL A 149 17.12 7.78 22.40
N ILE A 150 16.95 8.75 21.51
CA ILE A 150 17.79 9.94 21.39
C ILE A 150 17.29 10.92 22.46
N ASP A 151 18.17 11.34 23.38
CA ASP A 151 17.87 12.32 24.42
C ASP A 151 18.68 13.60 24.19
N ASN A 152 18.02 14.65 23.69
CA ASN A 152 18.48 16.05 23.72
C ASN A 152 19.81 16.37 23.03
N ALA A 153 19.74 17.00 21.85
CA ALA A 153 20.91 17.42 21.06
C ALA A 153 21.85 16.26 20.68
N ASP A 154 21.37 15.03 20.88
CA ASP A 154 22.03 13.82 20.46
C ASP A 154 21.85 13.63 18.95
N VAL A 155 22.90 13.09 18.36
CA VAL A 155 23.01 12.81 16.94
C VAL A 155 23.14 11.31 16.80
N SER A 156 22.27 10.70 16.00
CA SER A 156 22.33 9.27 15.71
C SER A 156 22.38 9.01 14.22
N THR A 157 23.12 7.99 13.81
CA THR A 157 23.09 7.50 12.44
C THR A 157 22.04 6.40 12.35
N ILE A 158 21.15 6.55 11.39
CA ILE A 158 20.13 5.57 11.04
C ILE A 158 20.56 4.91 9.75
N THR A 159 20.41 3.59 9.69
CA THR A 159 20.76 2.78 8.52
C THR A 159 19.61 1.85 8.15
N TYR A 160 19.22 1.84 6.88
CA TYR A 160 18.34 0.85 6.27
C TYR A 160 19.13 0.04 5.24
N VAL A 161 18.88 -1.26 5.17
CA VAL A 161 19.41 -2.12 4.11
C VAL A 161 18.23 -2.70 3.35
N LEU A 162 18.17 -2.42 2.06
CA LEU A 162 17.11 -2.83 1.15
C LEU A 162 17.71 -3.72 0.06
N THR A 163 16.95 -4.71 -0.40
CA THR A 163 17.20 -5.39 -1.68
C THR A 163 16.12 -5.01 -2.67
N ILE A 164 16.52 -4.58 -3.87
CA ILE A 164 15.65 -4.12 -4.94
C ILE A 164 15.89 -5.03 -6.14
N LYS A 165 14.84 -5.68 -6.62
CA LYS A 165 14.88 -6.56 -7.79
C LYS A 165 13.99 -6.00 -8.88
N ALA A 166 14.46 -6.00 -10.12
CA ALA A 166 13.64 -5.60 -11.27
C ALA A 166 12.77 -6.78 -11.72
N VAL A 167 11.47 -6.55 -11.88
CA VAL A 167 10.51 -7.56 -12.33
C VAL A 167 9.70 -7.02 -13.50
N GLY A 168 9.50 -7.84 -14.53
CA GLY A 168 8.74 -7.49 -15.74
C GLY A 168 9.48 -6.62 -16.75
N GLY A 169 10.64 -6.07 -16.36
CA GLY A 169 11.51 -5.28 -17.22
C GLY A 169 12.68 -4.66 -16.44
N ASP A 170 13.45 -3.81 -17.11
CA ASP A 170 14.53 -3.05 -16.49
C ASP A 170 13.97 -1.87 -15.68
N ILE A 171 14.56 -1.60 -14.52
CA ILE A 171 14.26 -0.40 -13.72
C ILE A 171 15.47 0.53 -13.64
N TYR A 172 15.18 1.82 -13.55
CA TYR A 172 16.14 2.90 -13.51
C TYR A 172 15.94 3.65 -12.20
N VAL A 173 17.00 3.85 -11.43
CA VAL A 173 16.94 4.57 -10.15
C VAL A 173 17.94 5.71 -10.21
N ASN A 174 17.55 6.90 -9.71
CA ASN A 174 18.52 7.96 -9.53
C ASN A 174 19.35 7.70 -8.27
N GLY A 175 20.65 7.51 -8.46
CA GLY A 175 21.63 7.28 -7.41
C GLY A 175 22.32 8.55 -6.94
N ASP A 176 21.76 9.69 -7.28
CA ASP A 176 22.27 10.99 -6.93
C ASP A 176 21.77 11.43 -5.54
N ASN A 177 22.56 12.24 -4.85
CA ASN A 177 22.20 12.94 -3.61
C ASN A 177 22.19 14.45 -3.92
N GLU A 178 21.38 14.83 -4.92
CA GLU A 178 21.18 16.23 -5.30
C GLU A 178 20.65 17.03 -4.12
N THR A 179 21.03 18.29 -4.02
CA THR A 179 20.51 19.18 -2.95
C THR A 179 19.01 19.50 -3.07
N THR A 180 18.34 18.98 -4.10
CA THR A 180 16.92 19.14 -4.38
C THR A 180 16.24 17.76 -4.41
N ALA A 181 15.38 17.50 -3.42
CA ALA A 181 14.72 16.21 -3.17
C ALA A 181 13.88 15.63 -4.33
N ALA A 182 13.67 16.37 -5.43
CA ALA A 182 12.85 15.92 -6.55
C ALA A 182 13.53 14.88 -7.45
N ASP A 183 14.85 14.76 -7.35
CA ASP A 183 15.63 13.88 -8.23
C ASP A 183 16.30 12.73 -7.44
N GLU A 184 16.04 12.54 -6.15
CA GLU A 184 16.65 11.47 -5.35
C GLU A 184 15.88 10.15 -5.52
N GLY A 185 16.57 9.06 -5.87
CA GLY A 185 15.92 7.73 -5.92
C GLY A 185 15.58 7.14 -4.55
N PHE A 186 16.14 7.69 -3.47
CA PHE A 186 15.97 7.19 -2.11
C PHE A 186 15.77 8.33 -1.12
N ILE A 187 14.54 8.50 -0.65
CA ILE A 187 14.15 9.61 0.21
C ILE A 187 13.86 9.08 1.62
N LEU A 188 14.47 9.70 2.64
CA LEU A 188 14.17 9.43 4.05
C LEU A 188 13.51 10.65 4.67
N SER A 189 12.50 10.42 5.52
CA SER A 189 11.82 11.47 6.28
C SER A 189 11.93 11.21 7.78
N THR A 190 11.73 12.24 8.59
CA THR A 190 11.74 12.12 10.05
C THR A 190 10.44 11.47 10.51
N LEU A 191 10.54 10.38 11.26
CA LEU A 191 9.40 9.72 11.90
C LEU A 191 9.32 10.17 13.37
N GLY A 192 8.18 10.74 13.79
CA GLY A 192 7.95 11.19 15.16
C GLY A 192 7.78 12.71 15.31
N GLY A 193 7.07 13.11 16.36
CA GLY A 193 6.25 14.33 16.35
C GLY A 193 6.85 15.60 16.98
N ASP A 194 8.15 15.88 16.84
CA ASP A 194 8.68 17.16 17.33
C ASP A 194 8.79 18.29 16.30
N GLY A 195 8.57 18.01 15.01
CA GLY A 195 8.50 19.00 13.92
C GLY A 195 9.76 19.86 13.73
N ASN A 196 10.81 19.59 14.51
CA ASN A 196 12.01 20.41 14.63
C ASN A 196 13.28 19.58 14.45
N SER A 197 13.19 18.26 14.53
CA SER A 197 14.28 17.36 14.15
C SER A 197 14.60 17.44 12.66
N THR A 198 15.84 17.15 12.32
CA THR A 198 16.33 17.22 10.94
C THR A 198 17.10 15.95 10.58
N LEU A 199 16.95 15.52 9.33
CA LEU A 199 17.81 14.54 8.71
C LEU A 199 18.89 15.25 7.90
N ALA A 200 20.11 14.74 7.99
CA ALA A 200 21.15 15.06 7.03
C ALA A 200 20.80 14.46 5.65
N ALA A 201 21.52 14.91 4.62
CA ALA A 201 21.45 14.32 3.29
C ALA A 201 21.63 12.79 3.35
N VAL A 202 20.83 12.07 2.57
CA VAL A 202 20.86 10.61 2.56
C VAL A 202 22.11 10.15 1.82
N THR A 203 22.88 9.29 2.46
CA THR A 203 24.00 8.61 1.80
C THR A 203 23.59 7.18 1.50
N HIS A 204 24.01 6.66 0.36
CA HIS A 204 23.75 5.28 -0.02
C HIS A 204 25.02 4.56 -0.45
N LEU A 205 25.05 3.26 -0.16
CA LEU A 205 26.05 2.33 -0.66
C LEU A 205 25.36 1.19 -1.38
N THR A 206 25.69 0.98 -2.65
CA THR A 206 25.06 -0.02 -3.50
C THR A 206 25.99 -1.19 -3.82
N SER A 207 25.43 -2.39 -3.88
CA SER A 207 26.11 -3.63 -4.30
C SER A 207 25.14 -4.54 -5.04
N GLY A 208 25.62 -5.65 -5.61
CA GLY A 208 24.81 -6.55 -6.42
C GLY A 208 25.06 -6.38 -7.92
N THR A 209 24.05 -6.70 -8.73
CA THR A 209 24.15 -6.65 -10.19
C THR A 209 23.33 -5.47 -10.71
N TYR A 210 24.03 -4.48 -11.27
CA TYR A 210 23.44 -3.29 -11.89
C TYR A 210 24.51 -2.61 -12.75
N THR A 211 24.09 -1.70 -13.62
CA THR A 211 25.02 -0.80 -14.32
C THR A 211 24.89 0.62 -13.80
N ILE A 212 26.02 1.33 -13.77
CA ILE A 212 26.08 2.75 -13.46
C ILE A 212 26.25 3.49 -14.78
N THR A 213 25.28 4.32 -15.12
CA THR A 213 25.42 5.31 -16.18
C THR A 213 25.77 6.65 -15.52
N ASN A 214 26.73 7.37 -16.07
CA ASN A 214 27.26 8.61 -15.51
C ASN A 214 27.96 8.42 -14.14
N THR A 215 29.28 8.62 -14.09
CA THR A 215 30.10 8.46 -12.87
C THR A 215 30.66 9.80 -12.40
N GLY A 216 30.04 10.91 -12.84
CA GLY A 216 30.32 12.22 -12.27
C GLY A 216 29.76 12.28 -10.86
N ALA A 217 30.43 13.01 -9.96
CA ALA A 217 29.84 13.35 -8.68
C ALA A 217 28.48 14.01 -8.94
N ASP A 218 27.48 13.55 -8.21
CA ASP A 218 26.14 14.11 -8.23
C ASP A 218 25.43 13.89 -9.58
N ASN A 219 25.53 12.69 -10.19
CA ASN A 219 24.69 12.28 -11.33
C ASN A 219 24.66 10.74 -11.53
N GLU A 220 24.96 9.92 -10.50
CA GLU A 220 24.99 8.47 -10.70
C GLU A 220 23.61 7.89 -11.00
N TYR A 221 23.51 7.12 -12.08
CA TYR A 221 22.28 6.48 -12.50
C TYR A 221 22.40 4.98 -12.44
N TYR A 222 21.58 4.35 -11.60
CA TYR A 222 21.54 2.89 -11.50
C TYR A 222 20.54 2.32 -12.50
N THR A 223 20.95 1.27 -13.20
CA THR A 223 20.07 0.45 -14.02
C THR A 223 20.14 -0.98 -13.50
N ILE A 224 19.00 -1.50 -13.04
CA ILE A 224 18.86 -2.86 -12.57
C ILE A 224 18.10 -3.61 -13.67
N TYR A 225 18.78 -4.54 -14.33
CA TYR A 225 18.17 -5.29 -15.43
C TYR A 225 17.13 -6.27 -14.89
N GLU A 226 16.16 -6.65 -15.74
CA GLU A 226 15.14 -7.63 -15.37
C GLU A 226 15.77 -8.89 -14.73
N GLY A 227 15.29 -9.24 -13.53
CA GLY A 227 15.75 -10.40 -12.78
C GLY A 227 17.01 -10.17 -11.94
N ASP A 228 17.75 -9.08 -12.16
CA ASP A 228 18.89 -8.69 -11.33
C ASP A 228 18.42 -8.08 -10.00
N THR A 229 19.34 -8.07 -9.03
CA THR A 229 19.10 -7.53 -7.69
C THR A 229 20.21 -6.57 -7.30
N MET A 230 19.80 -5.39 -6.83
CA MET A 230 20.63 -4.42 -6.14
C MET A 230 20.39 -4.51 -4.64
N THR A 231 21.44 -4.43 -3.85
CA THR A 231 21.34 -4.13 -2.42
C THR A 231 21.76 -2.68 -2.20
N VAL A 232 20.92 -1.90 -1.55
CA VAL A 232 21.22 -0.52 -1.16
C VAL A 232 21.21 -0.38 0.36
N THR A 233 22.29 0.18 0.90
CA THR A 233 22.38 0.60 2.30
C THR A 233 22.15 2.09 2.36
N LEU A 234 20.98 2.54 2.82
CA LEU A 234 20.69 3.94 3.09
C LEU A 234 21.20 4.32 4.47
N SER A 235 21.81 5.50 4.60
CA SER A 235 22.30 6.03 5.87
C SER A 235 22.10 7.54 5.93
N SER A 236 21.43 7.99 6.99
CA SER A 236 21.33 9.41 7.30
C SER A 236 21.58 9.64 8.78
N THR A 237 21.96 10.87 9.10
CA THR A 237 22.16 11.31 10.47
C THR A 237 20.95 12.11 10.92
N ILE A 238 20.28 11.65 11.97
CA ILE A 238 19.20 12.38 12.60
C ILE A 238 19.74 13.24 13.74
N THR A 239 19.29 14.50 13.80
CA THR A 239 19.57 15.42 14.89
C THR A 239 18.26 15.82 15.56
N GLN A 240 18.07 15.42 16.82
CA GLN A 240 16.91 15.81 17.61
C GLN A 240 17.12 17.19 18.23
N VAL A 241 16.12 18.06 18.11
CA VAL A 241 16.20 19.45 18.58
C VAL A 241 15.38 19.69 19.86
N THR A 242 14.39 18.85 20.18
CA THR A 242 13.54 19.01 21.38
C THR A 242 13.52 17.79 22.30
N THR A 243 13.12 18.01 23.56
CA THR A 243 13.32 17.06 24.67
C THR A 243 12.18 16.07 24.87
N THR A 244 11.15 16.07 24.02
CA THR A 244 9.83 15.51 24.38
C THR A 244 9.33 14.38 23.48
N ALA A 245 10.00 14.07 22.38
CA ALA A 245 9.56 13.02 21.47
C ALA A 245 10.70 12.07 21.08
N ASN A 246 10.40 10.78 21.03
CA ASN A 246 11.25 9.85 20.28
C ASN A 246 11.15 10.23 18.81
N VAL A 247 12.30 10.45 18.16
CA VAL A 247 12.38 10.74 16.74
C VAL A 247 13.25 9.68 16.09
N GLY A 248 12.77 9.13 14.98
CA GLY A 248 13.47 8.22 14.10
C GLY A 248 13.43 8.72 12.67
N ALA A 249 13.73 7.83 11.75
CA ALA A 249 13.46 8.04 10.32
C ALA A 249 12.52 6.96 9.83
N GLU A 250 11.96 7.21 8.65
CA GLU A 250 11.30 6.23 7.82
C GLU A 250 11.78 6.40 6.39
N ILE A 251 11.57 5.37 5.57
CA ILE A 251 11.76 5.50 4.13
C ILE A 251 10.53 6.23 3.64
N ASP A 252 10.70 7.48 3.20
CA ASP A 252 9.60 8.29 2.69
C ASP A 252 9.15 7.70 1.36
N ASN A 253 10.06 7.73 0.37
CA ASN A 253 9.85 7.21 -0.98
C ASN A 253 11.10 6.51 -1.51
N ILE A 254 10.88 5.48 -2.34
CA ILE A 254 11.86 4.96 -3.31
C ILE A 254 11.34 5.31 -4.69
N GLN A 255 12.11 6.12 -5.42
CA GLN A 255 11.73 6.55 -6.76
C GLN A 255 12.46 5.74 -7.82
N PHE A 256 11.73 5.30 -8.83
CA PHE A 256 12.29 4.61 -9.99
C PHE A 256 11.56 4.98 -11.28
N GLY A 257 12.14 4.57 -12.40
CA GLY A 257 11.57 4.72 -13.72
C GLY A 257 11.69 3.42 -14.51
N ILE A 258 10.92 3.34 -15.59
CA ILE A 258 10.88 2.20 -16.52
C ILE A 258 11.45 2.55 -17.90
N VAL A 259 11.94 3.79 -18.05
CA VAL A 259 12.57 4.28 -19.28
C VAL A 259 13.94 4.85 -18.96
N ALA A 260 14.94 4.45 -19.76
CA ALA A 260 16.33 4.88 -19.64
C ALA A 260 16.61 6.33 -20.12
N THR A 261 15.66 7.25 -19.97
CA THR A 261 15.78 8.63 -20.49
C THR A 261 16.03 9.64 -19.37
N ASP A 262 15.88 10.95 -19.59
CA ASP A 262 16.37 12.02 -18.72
C ASP A 262 15.94 11.93 -17.23
N GLN A 263 16.56 12.76 -16.38
CA GLN A 263 16.36 12.78 -14.91
C GLN A 263 14.88 12.72 -14.50
N THR A 264 13.98 13.40 -15.22
CA THR A 264 12.55 13.48 -14.87
C THR A 264 11.78 12.18 -15.11
N THR A 265 12.33 11.27 -15.91
CA THR A 265 11.69 9.98 -16.24
C THR A 265 12.31 8.78 -15.51
N ARG A 266 13.50 8.95 -14.89
CA ARG A 266 14.19 7.90 -14.13
C ARG A 266 13.71 7.77 -12.68
N SER A 267 12.92 8.74 -12.19
CA SER A 267 12.33 8.78 -10.84
C SER A 267 10.87 9.21 -10.93
N ALA A 268 10.10 8.59 -11.83
CA ALA A 268 8.73 8.99 -12.15
C ALA A 268 7.67 8.16 -11.40
N LEU A 269 8.06 7.03 -10.82
CA LEU A 269 7.22 6.15 -10.02
C LEU A 269 7.74 6.12 -8.59
N ASP A 270 6.83 6.22 -7.63
CA ASP A 270 7.13 6.25 -6.21
C ASP A 270 6.59 4.99 -5.53
N LEU A 271 7.42 4.36 -4.71
CA LEU A 271 6.98 3.46 -3.64
C LEU A 271 7.15 4.21 -2.32
N ASN A 272 6.07 4.48 -1.61
CA ASN A 272 6.09 5.25 -0.38
C ASN A 272 6.08 4.34 0.87
N TRP A 273 6.26 4.92 2.06
CA TRP A 273 6.27 4.17 3.33
C TRP A 273 5.07 3.22 3.51
N ALA A 274 3.86 3.67 3.13
CA ALA A 274 2.66 2.85 3.25
C ALA A 274 2.69 1.62 2.35
N ASP A 275 3.43 1.66 1.23
CA ASP A 275 3.65 0.49 0.38
C ASP A 275 4.60 -0.52 1.02
N PHE A 276 5.40 -0.10 2.00
CA PHE A 276 6.36 -0.96 2.72
C PHE A 276 5.81 -1.56 4.01
N THR A 277 4.78 -0.96 4.59
CA THR A 277 4.24 -1.35 5.90
C THR A 277 2.89 -2.05 5.80
N ASP A 278 2.72 -3.16 6.51
CA ASP A 278 1.40 -3.67 6.86
C ASP A 278 0.70 -2.74 7.87
N GLN A 279 -0.58 -2.99 8.16
CA GLN A 279 -1.36 -2.27 9.19
C GLN A 279 -0.71 -2.19 10.60
N PHE A 280 0.43 -2.84 10.82
CA PHE A 280 1.20 -2.87 12.06
C PHE A 280 2.54 -2.12 11.97
N ASP A 281 2.81 -1.37 10.89
CA ASP A 281 4.04 -0.60 10.65
C ASP A 281 5.31 -1.48 10.71
N THR A 282 5.20 -2.78 10.43
CA THR A 282 6.32 -3.72 10.65
C THR A 282 7.35 -3.73 9.53
N ALA A 283 7.10 -3.02 8.43
CA ALA A 283 7.88 -3.03 7.21
C ALA A 283 8.04 -4.45 6.60
N LEU A 284 7.02 -5.30 6.74
CA LEU A 284 6.99 -6.68 6.26
C LEU A 284 5.98 -6.82 5.12
N ILE A 285 6.42 -6.63 3.87
CA ILE A 285 5.62 -7.03 2.71
C ILE A 285 5.78 -8.53 2.50
N THR A 286 4.69 -9.29 2.60
CA THR A 286 4.60 -10.64 2.03
C THR A 286 3.64 -10.58 0.85
N LEU A 287 4.17 -10.57 -0.38
CA LEU A 287 3.34 -10.78 -1.56
C LEU A 287 2.91 -12.25 -1.59
N VAL A 288 1.62 -12.48 -1.45
CA VAL A 288 1.01 -13.80 -1.60
C VAL A 288 1.08 -14.16 -3.10
N PRO A 289 1.63 -15.33 -3.47
CA PRO A 289 1.71 -15.77 -4.86
C PRO A 289 0.34 -16.01 -5.52
#